data_AF-A0A850DD06-F1
#
_entry.id   AF-A0A850DD06-F1
#
_cell.length_a   1.000
_cell.length_b   1.000
_cell.length_c   1.000
_cell.angle_alpha   90.00
_cell.angle_beta   90.00
_cell.angle_gamma   90.00
#
_symmetry.space_group_name_H-M   'P 1'
#
loop_
_entity.id
_entity.type
_entity.pdbx_description
1 polymer ?
#
loop_
_entity_poly.entity_id
_entity_poly.type
_entity_poly.pdbx_seq_one_letter_code
_entity_poly.pdbx_strand_id
1 'polypeptide(L)'
;MSAPNSSGWLLAVDFGTSNTAAAHINELSGVVQALPLSHGGNLIPSAVFVDSGGQIEVGEVAVNRSAADRSALVTSPKQLITSGQLNIHVGGWDAPAHSLVAGVLRAVLIRSQEHHGDQPPAGLVLTHPEEWSADRVRVLTEAAGLLGYSADRVRTVSEPRSAVQYYARAGQVQPGTRVDFFDFGGGTLDIAVLEAAVNGTFEVIGAGGDNALGGRDFDTAIRGWLETQLASRNPELLAFLRDGASARELGTVDRAVRSAKEILSEA
;
A
#
# COMPACT_ATOMS: atom_id res chain seq x y z
N MET A 1 41.40 16.49 2.14
CA MET A 1 40.21 16.13 1.35
C MET A 1 39.27 15.42 2.30
N SER A 2 38.29 16.14 2.83
CA SER A 2 37.29 15.60 3.75
C SER A 2 36.30 14.72 2.98
N ALA A 3 35.93 13.58 3.56
CA ALA A 3 34.90 12.71 3.00
C ALA A 3 33.59 13.49 2.77
N PRO A 4 32.82 13.19 1.70
CA PRO A 4 31.53 13.82 1.50
C PRO A 4 30.61 13.49 2.68
N ASN A 5 30.02 14.52 3.29
CA ASN A 5 28.99 14.38 4.31
C ASN A 5 27.88 13.45 3.78
N SER A 6 27.77 12.25 4.34
CA SER A 6 26.63 11.35 4.16
C SER A 6 25.48 11.75 5.10
N SER A 7 25.13 13.04 5.12
CA SER A 7 24.13 13.62 6.04
C SER A 7 22.79 13.79 5.33
N GLY A 8 22.04 12.71 5.20
CA GLY A 8 20.66 12.81 4.75
C GLY A 8 19.82 11.64 5.24
N TRP A 9 18.55 11.91 5.47
CA TRP A 9 17.60 10.96 6.03
C TRP A 9 17.14 9.94 4.99
N LEU A 10 16.72 8.76 5.43
CA LEU A 10 16.16 7.71 4.57
C LEU A 10 14.64 7.63 4.78
N LEU A 11 13.92 7.44 3.69
CA LEU A 11 12.47 7.21 3.71
C LEU A 11 12.20 5.74 3.42
N ALA A 12 11.61 5.03 4.39
CA ALA A 12 11.05 3.71 4.17
C ALA A 12 9.56 3.86 3.80
N VAL A 13 9.14 3.24 2.69
CA VAL A 13 7.77 3.27 2.21
C VAL A 13 7.24 1.85 2.16
N ASP A 14 6.15 1.63 2.89
CA ASP A 14 5.35 0.44 2.79
C ASP A 14 4.24 0.64 1.75
N PHE A 15 4.49 0.17 0.52
CA PHE A 15 3.54 0.30 -0.57
C PHE A 15 2.55 -0.87 -0.53
N GLY A 16 1.49 -0.73 0.27
CA GLY A 16 0.43 -1.74 0.39
C GLY A 16 -0.57 -1.74 -0.78
N THR A 17 -1.44 -2.75 -0.79
CA THR A 17 -2.49 -2.89 -1.82
C THR A 17 -3.62 -1.86 -1.66
N SER A 18 -3.94 -1.49 -0.42
CA SER A 18 -5.05 -0.60 -0.09
C SER A 18 -4.56 0.72 0.49
N ASN A 19 -3.56 0.66 1.37
CA ASN A 19 -2.98 1.82 2.02
C ASN A 19 -1.46 1.78 1.91
N THR A 20 -0.87 2.96 1.91
CA THR A 20 0.57 3.16 1.93
C THR A 20 0.95 3.85 3.22
N ALA A 21 2.00 3.34 3.87
CA ALA A 21 2.61 3.92 5.06
C ALA A 21 4.04 4.35 4.75
N ALA A 22 4.59 5.23 5.58
CA ALA A 22 6.00 5.57 5.49
C ALA A 22 6.60 5.82 6.88
N ALA A 23 7.91 5.60 6.98
CA ALA A 23 8.66 5.80 8.20
C ALA A 23 10.06 6.35 7.91
N HIS A 24 10.64 6.99 8.91
CA HIS A 24 12.01 7.48 8.90
C HIS A 24 12.68 7.17 10.23
N ILE A 25 14.00 7.30 10.28
CA ILE A 25 14.76 7.25 11.54
C ILE A 25 14.93 8.68 12.02
N ASN A 26 14.43 8.96 13.22
CA ASN A 26 14.69 10.24 13.87
C ASN A 26 16.19 10.34 14.18
N GLU A 27 16.88 11.33 13.62
CA GLU A 27 18.34 11.48 13.77
C GLU A 27 18.78 11.72 15.21
N LEU A 28 17.93 12.31 16.05
CA LEU A 28 18.25 12.62 17.44
C LEU A 28 18.07 11.42 18.37
N SER A 29 16.99 10.65 18.18
CA SER A 29 16.67 9.52 19.06
C SER A 29 17.12 8.17 18.52
N GLY A 30 17.41 8.07 17.22
CA GLY A 30 17.68 6.80 16.52
C GLY A 30 16.45 5.90 16.39
N VAL A 31 15.27 6.38 16.77
CA VAL A 31 14.03 5.60 16.79
C VAL A 31 13.32 5.71 15.43
N VAL A 32 12.75 4.58 14.98
CA VAL A 32 11.88 4.55 13.80
C VAL A 32 10.56 5.24 14.12
N GLN A 33 10.18 6.23 13.32
CA GLN A 33 8.94 6.99 13.47
C GLN A 33 8.11 6.89 12.20
N ALA A 34 6.83 6.57 12.35
CA ALA A 34 5.88 6.65 11.24
C ALA A 34 5.64 8.12 10.87
N LEU A 35 5.50 8.39 9.57
CA LEU A 35 5.20 9.71 9.05
C LEU A 35 3.69 9.91 8.98
N PRO A 36 3.17 11.09 9.37
CA PRO A 36 1.76 11.39 9.19
C PRO A 36 1.50 11.69 7.71
N LEU A 37 0.78 10.79 7.05
CA LEU A 37 0.48 10.87 5.62
C LEU A 37 -0.94 11.38 5.33
N SER A 38 -1.77 11.55 6.35
CA SER A 38 -3.13 12.08 6.25
C SER A 38 -3.49 12.94 7.45
N HIS A 39 -4.62 13.64 7.38
CA HIS A 39 -5.11 14.44 8.49
C HIS A 39 -5.49 13.52 9.67
N GLY A 40 -4.64 13.47 10.70
CA GLY A 40 -4.84 12.64 11.88
C GLY A 40 -4.40 11.18 11.72
N GLY A 41 -3.70 10.82 10.64
CA GLY A 41 -3.29 9.45 10.36
C GLY A 41 -1.90 9.33 9.72
N ASN A 42 -1.34 8.13 9.78
CA ASN A 42 -0.04 7.76 9.21
C ASN A 42 -0.16 6.99 7.89
N LEU A 43 -1.37 6.88 7.35
CA LEU A 43 -1.66 6.17 6.11
C LEU A 43 -2.21 7.11 5.05
N ILE A 44 -1.96 6.75 3.80
CA ILE A 44 -2.63 7.32 2.62
C ILE A 44 -3.22 6.17 1.80
N PRO A 45 -4.46 6.29 1.25
CA PRO A 45 -4.96 5.28 0.34
C PRO A 45 -4.04 5.13 -0.88
N SER A 46 -3.75 3.90 -1.28
CA SER A 46 -2.91 3.61 -2.46
C SER A 46 -3.66 3.84 -3.79
N ALA A 47 -4.80 4.50 -3.76
CA ALA A 47 -5.65 4.76 -4.92
C ALA A 47 -5.09 5.89 -5.78
N VAL A 48 -5.24 5.74 -7.09
CA VAL A 48 -4.80 6.71 -8.12
C VAL A 48 -5.99 7.07 -9.00
N PHE A 49 -6.18 8.37 -9.27
CA PHE A 49 -7.12 8.88 -10.26
C PHE A 49 -6.32 9.50 -11.41
N VAL A 50 -6.61 9.11 -12.64
CA VAL A 50 -5.96 9.63 -13.85
C VAL A 50 -6.97 10.45 -14.63
N ASP A 51 -6.75 11.76 -14.73
CA ASP A 51 -7.65 12.63 -15.50
C ASP A 51 -7.43 12.52 -17.01
N SER A 52 -8.31 13.18 -17.78
CA SER A 52 -8.24 13.20 -19.25
C SER A 52 -7.03 13.96 -19.80
N GLY A 53 -6.20 14.58 -18.96
CA GLY A 53 -4.91 15.17 -19.32
C GLY A 53 -3.72 14.30 -18.89
N GLY A 54 -3.95 13.12 -18.33
CA GLY A 54 -2.92 12.20 -17.82
C GLY A 54 -2.35 12.62 -16.46
N GLN A 55 -2.96 13.60 -15.78
CA GLN A 55 -2.55 13.98 -14.43
C GLN A 55 -2.98 12.91 -13.43
N ILE A 56 -2.08 12.59 -12.51
CA ILE A 56 -2.26 11.57 -11.49
C ILE A 56 -2.51 12.24 -10.13
N GLU A 57 -3.68 11.99 -9.57
CA GLU A 57 -4.01 12.32 -8.19
C GLU A 57 -4.03 11.04 -7.34
N VAL A 58 -3.76 11.17 -6.04
CA VAL A 58 -3.54 10.03 -5.14
C VAL A 58 -4.28 10.18 -3.83
N GLY A 59 -4.64 9.05 -3.23
CA GLY A 59 -5.15 8.99 -1.87
C GLY A 59 -6.60 9.42 -1.79
N GLU A 60 -6.95 10.14 -0.73
CA GLU A 60 -8.32 10.63 -0.52
C GLU A 60 -8.82 11.49 -1.69
N VAL A 61 -7.93 12.26 -2.33
CA VAL A 61 -8.29 13.06 -3.51
C VAL A 61 -8.75 12.16 -4.66
N ALA A 62 -8.00 11.10 -4.95
CA ALA A 62 -8.37 10.12 -5.97
C ALA A 62 -9.70 9.43 -5.64
N VAL A 63 -9.85 8.98 -4.39
CA VAL A 63 -11.08 8.32 -3.92
C VAL A 63 -12.29 9.25 -4.05
N ASN A 64 -12.16 10.53 -3.70
CA ASN A 64 -13.24 11.50 -3.79
C ASN A 64 -13.63 11.80 -5.25
N ARG A 65 -12.65 11.86 -6.16
CA ARG A 65 -12.91 12.08 -7.60
C ARG A 65 -13.58 10.91 -8.30
N SER A 66 -13.53 9.71 -7.73
CA SER A 66 -14.24 8.54 -8.26
C SER A 66 -15.76 8.73 -8.39
N ALA A 67 -16.34 9.66 -7.63
CA ALA A 67 -17.75 10.00 -7.74
C ALA A 67 -18.10 10.69 -9.07
N ALA A 68 -17.13 11.36 -9.70
CA ALA A 68 -17.29 12.01 -11.00
C ALA A 68 -17.00 11.04 -12.16
N ASP A 69 -15.92 10.27 -12.06
CA ASP A 69 -15.56 9.25 -13.05
C ASP A 69 -14.86 8.06 -12.38
N ARG A 70 -15.56 6.93 -12.29
CA ARG A 70 -14.98 5.71 -11.70
C ARG A 70 -14.03 4.99 -12.67
N SER A 71 -14.17 5.19 -13.98
CA SER A 71 -13.30 4.57 -14.98
C SER A 71 -11.89 5.17 -15.00
N ALA A 72 -11.75 6.36 -14.42
CA ALA A 72 -10.49 7.05 -14.18
C ALA A 72 -9.78 6.61 -12.89
N LEU A 73 -10.38 5.73 -12.08
CA LEU A 73 -9.84 5.31 -10.78
C LEU A 73 -9.17 3.94 -10.85
N VAL A 74 -7.95 3.85 -10.33
CA VAL A 74 -7.26 2.60 -9.97
C VAL A 74 -7.15 2.52 -8.45
N THR A 75 -7.88 1.60 -7.83
CA THR A 75 -7.90 1.46 -6.35
C THR A 75 -6.68 0.73 -5.78
N SER A 76 -5.97 -0.05 -6.59
CA SER A 76 -4.81 -0.85 -6.17
C SER A 76 -3.76 -0.98 -7.27
N PRO A 77 -2.92 0.05 -7.50
CA PRO A 77 -1.83 -0.03 -8.47
C PRO A 77 -0.85 -1.19 -8.17
N LYS A 78 -0.67 -1.59 -6.89
CA LYS A 78 0.15 -2.76 -6.52
C LYS A 78 -0.33 -4.08 -7.15
N GLN A 79 -1.65 -4.23 -7.35
CA GLN A 79 -2.23 -5.43 -7.96
C GLN A 79 -1.93 -5.52 -9.47
N LEU A 80 -1.68 -4.39 -10.14
CA LEU A 80 -1.21 -4.39 -11.53
C LEU A 80 0.18 -5.03 -11.62
N ILE A 81 1.07 -4.73 -10.67
CA ILE A 81 2.41 -5.34 -10.58
C ILE A 81 2.28 -6.84 -10.29
N THR A 82 1.43 -7.19 -9.32
CA THR A 82 1.22 -8.59 -8.90
C THR A 82 0.69 -9.44 -10.04
N SER A 83 -0.28 -8.93 -10.80
CA SER A 83 -0.85 -9.60 -11.97
C SER A 83 0.04 -9.55 -13.24
N GLY A 84 1.15 -8.80 -13.21
CA GLY A 84 2.03 -8.62 -14.37
C GLY A 84 1.47 -7.69 -15.44
N GLN A 85 0.42 -6.92 -15.14
CA GLN A 85 -0.16 -5.94 -16.03
C GLN A 85 0.68 -4.65 -16.02
N LEU A 86 1.60 -4.52 -16.97
CA LEU A 86 2.54 -3.39 -17.05
C LEU A 86 1.93 -2.10 -17.63
N ASN A 87 0.78 -2.18 -18.31
CA ASN A 87 0.04 -1.04 -18.85
C ASN A 87 -1.47 -1.21 -18.64
N ILE A 88 -2.17 -0.09 -18.41
CA ILE A 88 -3.62 -0.06 -18.24
C ILE A 88 -4.21 1.16 -18.95
N HIS A 89 -5.39 0.99 -19.55
CA HIS A 89 -6.19 2.10 -20.04
C HIS A 89 -7.08 2.63 -18.91
N VAL A 90 -6.90 3.88 -18.50
CA VAL A 90 -7.59 4.52 -17.37
C VAL A 90 -7.83 5.99 -17.67
N GLY A 91 -9.07 6.47 -17.48
CA GLY A 91 -9.40 7.89 -17.69
C GLY A 91 -9.16 8.39 -19.12
N GLY A 92 -9.16 7.51 -20.12
CA GLY A 92 -8.82 7.82 -21.51
C GLY A 92 -7.33 7.80 -21.83
N TRP A 93 -6.47 7.37 -20.89
CA TRP A 93 -5.01 7.31 -21.04
C TRP A 93 -4.46 5.91 -20.89
N ASP A 94 -3.49 5.57 -21.74
CA ASP A 94 -2.67 4.38 -21.54
C ASP A 94 -1.54 4.71 -20.56
N ALA A 95 -1.68 4.25 -19.32
CA ALA A 95 -0.75 4.51 -18.24
C ALA A 95 0.12 3.28 -17.92
N PRO A 96 1.46 3.42 -17.93
CA PRO A 96 2.34 2.38 -17.39
C PRO A 96 2.14 2.20 -15.89
N ALA A 97 2.18 0.95 -15.42
CA ALA A 97 2.00 0.62 -14.01
C ALA A 97 3.00 1.33 -13.10
N HIS A 98 4.28 1.43 -13.51
CA HIS A 98 5.31 2.17 -12.76
C HIS A 98 4.97 3.66 -12.60
N SER A 99 4.23 4.26 -13.53
CA SER A 99 3.85 5.69 -13.47
C SER A 99 2.76 5.92 -12.43
N LEU A 100 1.81 4.99 -12.31
CA LEU A 100 0.79 5.02 -11.26
C LEU A 100 1.42 4.83 -9.88
N VAL A 101 2.37 3.90 -9.76
CA VAL A 101 3.16 3.68 -8.54
C VAL A 101 3.99 4.91 -8.19
N ALA A 102 4.63 5.54 -9.19
CA ALA A 102 5.38 6.78 -9.00
C ALA A 102 4.48 7.93 -8.51
N GLY A 103 3.22 7.97 -8.94
CA GLY A 103 2.22 8.87 -8.38
C GLY A 103 2.07 8.69 -6.87
N VAL A 104 1.91 7.44 -6.41
CA VAL A 104 1.79 7.12 -4.98
C VAL A 104 3.05 7.49 -4.22
N LEU A 105 4.21 7.09 -4.71
CA LEU A 105 5.50 7.44 -4.09
C LEU A 105 5.74 8.95 -4.04
N ARG A 106 5.34 9.70 -5.07
CA ARG A 106 5.40 11.16 -5.09
C ARG A 106 4.53 11.78 -4.00
N ALA A 107 3.31 11.28 -3.83
CA ALA A 107 2.38 11.76 -2.81
C ALA A 107 2.92 11.53 -1.38
N VAL A 108 3.64 10.42 -1.16
CA VAL A 108 4.35 10.13 0.09
C VAL A 108 5.56 11.06 0.25
N LEU A 109 6.38 11.22 -0.80
CA LEU A 109 7.56 12.08 -0.78
C LEU A 109 7.23 13.52 -0.41
N ILE A 110 6.22 14.12 -1.05
CA ILE A 110 5.80 15.50 -0.76
C ILE A 110 5.45 15.66 0.72
N ARG A 111 4.58 14.79 1.25
CA ARG A 111 4.19 14.82 2.67
C ARG A 111 5.37 14.58 3.60
N SER A 112 6.30 13.72 3.21
CA SER A 112 7.48 13.43 4.02
C SER A 112 8.43 14.64 4.05
N GLN A 113 8.62 15.32 2.92
CA GLN A 113 9.46 16.51 2.80
C GLN A 113 8.94 17.67 3.66
N GLU A 114 7.62 17.86 3.72
CA GLU A 114 6.98 18.85 4.61
C GLU A 114 7.38 18.65 6.09
N HIS A 115 7.67 17.42 6.51
CA HIS A 115 8.15 17.10 7.87
C HIS A 115 9.66 17.25 8.06
N HIS A 116 10.40 17.40 6.96
CA HIS A 116 11.86 17.46 6.94
C HIS A 116 12.39 18.78 6.37
N GLY A 117 11.62 19.88 6.51
CA GLY A 117 12.04 21.21 6.06
C GLY A 117 12.27 21.28 4.55
N ASP A 118 11.39 20.62 3.79
CA ASP A 118 11.40 20.51 2.33
C ASP A 118 12.66 19.81 1.75
N GLN A 119 13.43 19.12 2.59
CA GLN A 119 14.61 18.37 2.14
C GLN A 119 14.23 16.98 1.61
N PRO A 120 14.62 16.61 0.37
CA PRO A 120 14.41 15.26 -0.13
C PRO A 120 15.22 14.22 0.65
N PRO A 121 14.70 13.00 0.83
CA PRO A 121 15.47 11.93 1.45
C PRO A 121 16.70 11.58 0.61
N ALA A 122 17.79 11.20 1.28
CA ALA A 122 19.00 10.72 0.63
C ALA A 122 18.77 9.42 -0.15
N GLY A 123 17.80 8.61 0.27
CA GLY A 123 17.44 7.38 -0.40
C GLY A 123 16.11 6.81 0.07
N LEU A 124 15.63 5.83 -0.68
CA LEU A 124 14.37 5.14 -0.46
C LEU A 124 14.60 3.68 -0.06
N VAL A 125 13.76 3.18 0.83
CA VAL A 125 13.61 1.75 1.10
C VAL A 125 12.16 1.37 0.79
N LEU A 126 11.94 0.50 -0.19
CA LEU A 126 10.60 0.12 -0.63
C LEU A 126 10.31 -1.33 -0.24
N THR A 127 9.16 -1.57 0.40
CA THR A 127 8.73 -2.92 0.74
C THR A 127 8.09 -3.63 -0.45
N HIS A 128 8.15 -4.96 -0.46
CA HIS A 128 7.41 -5.79 -1.42
C HIS A 128 7.08 -7.18 -0.84
N PRO A 129 6.11 -7.91 -1.41
CA PRO A 129 5.85 -9.30 -1.05
C PRO A 129 7.08 -10.19 -1.31
N GLU A 130 7.30 -11.21 -0.50
CA GLU A 130 8.46 -12.12 -0.66
C GLU A 130 8.42 -12.87 -2.01
N GLU A 131 7.22 -13.25 -2.48
CA GLU A 131 7.04 -14.03 -3.71
C GLU A 131 7.31 -13.22 -4.99
N TRP A 132 7.52 -11.90 -4.90
CA TRP A 132 7.75 -11.09 -6.08
C TRP A 132 9.09 -11.41 -6.73
N SER A 133 9.05 -11.68 -8.04
CA SER A 133 10.25 -11.82 -8.85
C SER A 133 11.01 -10.50 -8.97
N ALA A 134 12.27 -10.59 -9.38
CA ALA A 134 13.11 -9.41 -9.64
C ALA A 134 12.46 -8.44 -10.65
N ASP A 135 11.67 -8.92 -11.61
CA ASP A 135 10.97 -8.09 -12.58
C ASP A 135 9.82 -7.30 -11.96
N ARG A 136 9.06 -7.90 -11.04
CA ARG A 136 8.02 -7.18 -10.28
C ARG A 136 8.62 -6.12 -9.37
N VAL A 137 9.72 -6.46 -8.69
CA VAL A 137 10.46 -5.52 -7.84
C VAL A 137 11.04 -4.36 -8.67
N ARG A 138 11.45 -4.61 -9.92
CA ARG A 138 11.96 -3.59 -10.85
C ARG A 138 10.94 -2.49 -11.13
N VAL A 139 9.64 -2.81 -11.17
CA VAL A 139 8.58 -1.79 -11.35
C VAL A 139 8.63 -0.74 -10.23
N LEU A 140 8.97 -1.13 -9.00
CA LEU A 140 9.12 -0.19 -7.88
C LEU A 140 10.35 0.71 -8.04
N THR A 141 11.46 0.15 -8.50
CA THR A 141 12.69 0.92 -8.70
C THR A 141 12.60 1.84 -9.92
N GLU A 142 11.92 1.42 -10.98
CA GLU A 142 11.56 2.27 -12.13
C GLU A 142 10.65 3.42 -11.70
N ALA A 143 9.64 3.15 -10.88
CA ALA A 143 8.77 4.18 -10.32
C ALA A 143 9.54 5.22 -9.49
N ALA A 144 10.49 4.77 -8.66
CA ALA A 144 11.39 5.67 -7.92
C ALA A 144 12.33 6.47 -8.86
N GLY A 145 12.77 5.86 -9.95
CA GLY A 145 13.56 6.51 -11.00
C GLY A 145 12.84 7.69 -11.66
N LEU A 146 11.54 7.58 -11.90
CA LEU A 146 10.70 8.69 -12.40
C LEU A 146 10.64 9.89 -11.44
N LEU A 147 11.02 9.68 -10.17
CA LEU A 147 11.06 10.71 -9.12
C LEU A 147 12.49 11.22 -8.86
N GLY A 148 13.46 10.80 -9.68
CA GLY A 148 14.85 11.27 -9.60
C GLY A 148 15.74 10.46 -8.65
N TYR A 149 15.32 9.29 -8.18
CA TYR A 149 16.16 8.40 -7.38
C TYR A 149 16.88 7.39 -8.28
N SER A 150 18.21 7.48 -8.30
CA SER A 150 19.06 6.50 -8.98
C SER A 150 19.05 5.15 -8.25
N ALA A 151 19.40 4.07 -8.96
CA ALA A 151 19.34 2.71 -8.44
C ALA A 151 20.19 2.49 -7.17
N ASP A 152 21.31 3.20 -7.00
CA ASP A 152 22.15 3.16 -5.81
C ASP A 152 21.52 3.82 -4.58
N ARG A 153 20.49 4.65 -4.79
CA ARG A 153 19.73 5.36 -3.75
C ARG A 153 18.40 4.68 -3.42
N VAL A 154 18.07 3.56 -4.06
CA VAL A 154 16.85 2.79 -3.82
C VAL A 154 17.21 1.40 -3.35
N ARG A 155 16.69 1.01 -2.20
CA ARG A 155 16.78 -0.35 -1.67
C ARG A 155 15.39 -0.95 -1.62
N THR A 156 15.32 -2.25 -1.79
CA THR A 156 14.08 -3.00 -1.61
C THR A 156 14.26 -4.02 -0.50
N VAL A 157 13.18 -4.31 0.21
CA VAL A 157 13.16 -5.31 1.28
C VAL A 157 11.82 -6.02 1.26
N SER A 158 11.82 -7.31 1.52
CA SER A 158 10.57 -8.05 1.67
C SER A 158 9.81 -7.58 2.91
N GLU A 159 8.49 -7.49 2.82
CA GLU A 159 7.57 -7.23 3.91
C GLU A 159 7.78 -8.16 5.13
N PRO A 160 7.80 -9.51 4.97
CA PRO A 160 8.01 -10.41 6.10
C PRO A 160 9.32 -10.16 6.85
N ARG A 161 10.44 -10.02 6.13
CA ARG A 161 11.74 -9.75 6.79
C ARG A 161 11.75 -8.39 7.46
N SER A 162 11.16 -7.36 6.85
CA SER A 162 11.06 -6.02 7.42
C SER A 162 10.30 -6.04 8.75
N ALA A 163 9.12 -6.68 8.76
CA ALA A 163 8.28 -6.80 9.94
C ALA A 163 8.97 -7.58 11.06
N VAL A 164 9.49 -8.78 10.76
CA VAL A 164 10.18 -9.60 11.78
C VAL A 164 11.43 -8.88 12.30
N GLN A 165 12.21 -8.24 11.43
CA GLN A 165 13.37 -7.46 11.86
C GLN A 165 12.97 -6.31 12.80
N TYR A 166 11.83 -5.65 12.56
CA TYR A 166 11.34 -4.59 13.45
C TYR A 166 10.98 -5.15 14.84
N TYR A 167 10.18 -6.22 14.91
CA TYR A 167 9.79 -6.83 16.19
C TYR A 167 10.98 -7.44 16.94
N ALA A 168 11.93 -8.02 16.22
CA ALA A 168 13.15 -8.58 16.80
C ALA A 168 14.11 -7.50 17.33
N ARG A 169 13.94 -6.20 17.03
CA ARG A 169 14.80 -5.16 17.64
C ARG A 169 14.62 -5.06 19.15
N ALA A 170 13.48 -5.50 19.68
CA ALA A 170 13.18 -5.41 21.11
C ALA A 170 13.89 -6.48 21.96
N GLY A 171 14.55 -7.48 21.37
CA GLY A 171 15.24 -8.53 22.11
C GLY A 171 16.09 -9.45 21.24
N GLN A 172 17.05 -10.16 21.83
CA GLN A 172 17.87 -11.10 21.08
C GLN A 172 17.06 -12.34 20.71
N VAL A 173 16.90 -12.59 19.40
CA VAL A 173 16.33 -13.83 18.87
C VAL A 173 17.49 -14.82 18.65
N GLN A 174 17.38 -16.02 19.21
CA GLN A 174 18.43 -17.03 19.10
C GLN A 174 18.50 -17.56 17.66
N PRO A 175 19.70 -17.79 17.11
CA PRO A 175 19.84 -18.44 15.80
C PRO A 175 19.09 -19.79 15.75
N GLY A 176 18.41 -20.06 14.65
CA GLY A 176 17.54 -21.23 14.46
C GLY A 176 16.10 -21.04 14.99
N THR A 177 15.79 -19.92 15.65
CA THR A 177 14.40 -19.62 16.04
C THR A 177 13.56 -19.38 14.80
N ARG A 178 12.39 -20.01 14.74
CA ARG A 178 11.44 -19.84 13.64
C ARG A 178 10.34 -18.88 14.02
N VAL A 179 9.97 -18.02 13.08
CA VAL A 179 8.92 -17.00 13.22
C VAL A 179 7.97 -17.15 12.06
N ASP A 180 6.68 -17.29 12.37
CA ASP A 180 5.63 -17.25 11.37
C ASP A 180 5.20 -15.80 11.16
N PHE A 181 5.19 -15.39 9.90
CA PHE A 181 4.68 -14.12 9.43
C PHE A 181 3.34 -14.36 8.73
N PHE A 182 2.34 -13.57 9.10
CA PHE A 182 1.00 -13.63 8.56
C PHE A 182 0.51 -12.20 8.30
N ASP A 183 0.37 -11.84 7.03
CA ASP A 183 -0.18 -10.55 6.60
C ASP A 183 -1.47 -10.77 5.82
N PHE A 184 -2.59 -10.39 6.45
CA PHE A 184 -3.91 -10.43 5.85
C PHE A 184 -4.30 -9.01 5.45
N GLY A 185 -3.89 -8.62 4.26
CA GLY A 185 -4.10 -7.28 3.72
C GLY A 185 -5.50 -7.07 3.17
N GLY A 186 -5.71 -5.91 2.54
CA GLY A 186 -7.01 -5.56 1.93
C GLY A 186 -7.37 -6.39 0.69
N GLY A 187 -6.41 -7.10 0.09
CA GLY A 187 -6.68 -7.95 -1.08
C GLY A 187 -5.58 -8.97 -1.40
N THR A 188 -4.67 -9.22 -0.47
CA THR A 188 -3.72 -10.34 -0.52
C THR A 188 -3.58 -10.93 0.87
N LEU A 189 -3.28 -12.22 0.91
CA LEU A 189 -2.80 -12.94 2.08
C LEU A 189 -1.38 -13.40 1.81
N ASP A 190 -0.43 -12.93 2.61
CA ASP A 190 0.97 -13.29 2.50
C ASP A 190 1.41 -14.04 3.78
N ILE A 191 1.94 -15.26 3.62
CA ILE A 191 2.40 -16.09 4.73
C ILE A 191 3.86 -16.46 4.49
N ALA A 192 4.70 -16.31 5.52
CA ALA A 192 6.09 -16.76 5.44
C ALA A 192 6.54 -17.37 6.77
N VAL A 193 7.46 -18.33 6.67
CA VAL A 193 8.20 -18.84 7.83
C VAL A 193 9.64 -18.36 7.68
N LEU A 194 10.11 -17.67 8.71
CA LEU A 194 11.44 -17.09 8.78
C LEU A 194 12.26 -17.81 9.84
N GLU A 195 13.54 -18.01 9.57
CA GLU A 195 14.50 -18.55 10.54
C GLU A 195 15.56 -17.49 10.86
N ALA A 196 15.83 -17.30 12.16
CA ALA A 196 16.86 -16.38 12.62
C ALA A 196 18.26 -16.93 12.29
N ALA A 197 19.03 -16.15 11.54
CA ALA A 197 20.41 -16.48 11.18
C ALA A 197 21.41 -16.04 12.25
N VAL A 198 22.62 -16.61 12.21
CA VAL A 198 23.70 -16.34 13.19
C VAL A 198 24.14 -14.86 13.19
N ASN A 199 24.04 -14.19 12.04
CA ASN A 199 24.37 -12.78 11.86
C ASN A 199 23.26 -11.81 12.34
N GLY A 200 22.16 -12.33 12.90
CA GLY A 200 21.02 -11.54 13.36
C GLY A 200 20.03 -11.11 12.26
N THR A 201 20.20 -11.59 11.02
CA THR A 201 19.18 -11.43 9.96
C THR A 201 18.15 -12.55 10.02
N PHE A 202 17.08 -12.40 9.26
CA PHE A 202 16.05 -13.43 9.09
C PHE A 202 16.05 -13.92 7.64
N GLU A 203 16.13 -15.24 7.48
CA GLU A 203 16.04 -15.90 6.19
C GLU A 203 14.65 -16.51 6.03
N VAL A 204 14.03 -16.30 4.88
CA VAL A 204 12.74 -16.94 4.57
C VAL A 204 13.02 -18.37 4.14
N ILE A 205 12.50 -19.33 4.90
CA ILE A 205 12.65 -20.77 4.61
C ILE A 205 11.42 -21.36 3.92
N GLY A 206 10.30 -20.62 3.92
CA GLY A 206 9.11 -20.94 3.16
C GLY A 206 8.21 -19.72 3.05
N ALA A 207 7.60 -19.53 1.88
CA ALA A 207 6.61 -18.48 1.64
C ALA A 207 5.46 -19.06 0.82
N GLY A 208 4.28 -18.49 1.02
CA GLY A 208 3.05 -18.85 0.34
C GLY A 208 2.02 -17.73 0.56
N GLY A 209 0.80 -17.98 0.12
CA GLY A 209 -0.27 -17.01 0.28
C GLY A 209 -1.36 -17.18 -0.75
N ASP A 210 -2.22 -16.17 -0.82
CA ASP A 210 -3.25 -16.04 -1.84
C ASP A 210 -3.36 -14.58 -2.27
N ASN A 211 -3.02 -14.32 -3.54
CA ASN A 211 -3.04 -12.99 -4.15
C ASN A 211 -4.45 -12.46 -4.43
N ALA A 212 -5.48 -13.28 -4.24
CA ALA A 212 -6.89 -12.97 -4.48
C ALA A 212 -7.74 -12.99 -3.20
N LEU A 213 -7.15 -13.25 -2.03
CA LEU A 213 -7.83 -13.30 -0.74
C LEU A 213 -7.44 -12.09 0.12
N GLY A 214 -8.40 -11.40 0.74
CA GLY A 214 -8.12 -10.32 1.68
C GLY A 214 -9.36 -9.64 2.26
N GLY A 215 -9.17 -8.44 2.79
CA GLY A 215 -10.21 -7.64 3.43
C GLY A 215 -11.44 -7.34 2.56
N ARG A 216 -11.31 -7.44 1.23
CA ARG A 216 -12.42 -7.28 0.26
C ARG A 216 -13.37 -8.46 0.23
N ASP A 217 -12.91 -9.65 0.57
CA ASP A 217 -13.79 -10.83 0.67
C ASP A 217 -14.76 -10.65 1.84
N PHE A 218 -14.29 -10.06 2.94
CA PHE A 218 -15.15 -9.65 4.05
C PHE A 218 -16.11 -8.53 3.65
N ASP A 219 -15.65 -7.50 2.94
CA ASP A 219 -16.52 -6.43 2.40
C ASP A 219 -17.63 -7.06 1.52
N THR A 220 -17.27 -8.03 0.67
CA THR A 220 -18.21 -8.75 -0.22
C THR A 220 -19.21 -9.59 0.56
N ALA A 221 -18.76 -10.31 1.59
CA ALA A 221 -19.64 -11.13 2.44
C ALA A 221 -20.65 -10.26 3.19
N ILE A 222 -20.22 -9.13 3.76
CA ILE A 222 -21.10 -8.18 4.46
C ILE A 222 -22.07 -7.51 3.48
N ARG A 223 -21.61 -7.15 2.28
CA ARG A 223 -22.46 -6.65 1.18
C ARG A 223 -23.55 -7.68 0.82
N GLY A 224 -23.20 -8.95 0.64
CA GLY A 224 -24.15 -10.03 0.36
C GLY A 224 -25.17 -10.23 1.49
N TRP A 225 -24.72 -10.14 2.74
CA TRP A 225 -25.63 -10.17 3.89
C TRP A 225 -26.59 -8.97 3.88
N LEU A 226 -26.11 -7.75 3.63
CA LEU A 226 -26.92 -6.54 3.53
C LEU A 226 -28.00 -6.69 2.45
N GLU A 227 -27.64 -7.18 1.26
CA GLU A 227 -28.59 -7.41 0.17
C GLU A 227 -29.67 -8.43 0.57
N THR A 228 -29.29 -9.48 1.31
CA THR A 228 -30.24 -10.47 1.84
C THR A 228 -31.22 -9.82 2.83
N GLN A 229 -30.74 -8.93 3.71
CA GLN A 229 -31.63 -8.21 4.63
C GLN A 229 -32.57 -7.26 3.88
N LEU A 230 -32.06 -6.51 2.90
CA LEU A 230 -32.88 -5.58 2.10
C LEU A 230 -33.93 -6.33 1.28
N ALA A 231 -33.63 -7.50 0.75
CA ALA A 231 -34.62 -8.32 0.03
C ALA A 231 -35.86 -8.64 0.87
N SER A 232 -35.73 -8.72 2.20
CA SER A 232 -36.86 -8.95 3.11
C SER A 232 -37.48 -7.67 3.67
N ARG A 233 -36.66 -6.65 3.97
CA ARG A 233 -37.06 -5.45 4.72
C ARG A 233 -37.36 -4.24 3.85
N ASN A 234 -36.69 -4.11 2.71
CA ASN A 234 -36.83 -2.99 1.78
C ASN A 234 -36.42 -3.40 0.34
N PRO A 235 -37.26 -4.19 -0.35
CA PRO A 235 -36.99 -4.65 -1.72
C PRO A 235 -36.79 -3.52 -2.74
N GLU A 236 -37.46 -2.38 -2.54
CA GLU A 236 -37.35 -1.21 -3.44
C GLU A 236 -35.95 -0.60 -3.38
N LEU A 237 -35.38 -0.46 -2.17
CA LEU A 237 -34.01 0.01 -2.02
C LEU A 237 -33.01 -0.97 -2.64
N LEU A 238 -33.23 -2.29 -2.50
CA LEU A 238 -32.37 -3.28 -3.16
C LEU A 238 -32.41 -3.15 -4.68
N ALA A 239 -33.61 -3.00 -5.27
CA ALA A 239 -33.76 -2.81 -6.71
C ALA A 239 -33.07 -1.53 -7.18
N PHE A 240 -33.23 -0.43 -6.42
CA PHE A 240 -32.50 0.82 -6.69
C PHE A 240 -30.98 0.62 -6.65
N LEU A 241 -30.44 -0.04 -5.63
CA LEU A 241 -29.00 -0.28 -5.52
C LEU A 241 -28.44 -1.16 -6.65
N ARG A 242 -29.25 -2.03 -7.24
CA ARG A 242 -28.82 -2.90 -8.36
C ARG A 242 -28.84 -2.18 -9.69
N ASP A 243 -29.94 -1.47 -9.96
CA ASP A 243 -30.25 -1.03 -11.33
C ASP A 243 -30.31 0.50 -11.49
N GLY A 244 -30.55 1.24 -10.40
CA GLY A 244 -30.82 2.69 -10.43
C GLY A 244 -29.75 3.56 -9.76
N ALA A 245 -28.89 2.98 -8.93
CA ALA A 245 -27.92 3.72 -8.15
C ALA A 245 -26.77 4.23 -9.01
N SER A 246 -26.41 5.49 -8.79
CA SER A 246 -25.19 6.07 -9.34
C SER A 246 -23.95 5.43 -8.70
N ALA A 247 -22.81 5.55 -9.38
CA ALA A 247 -21.52 5.11 -8.84
C ALA A 247 -21.18 5.77 -7.47
N ARG A 248 -21.67 6.99 -7.25
CA ARG A 248 -21.51 7.72 -5.98
C ARG A 248 -22.32 7.07 -4.85
N GLU A 249 -23.55 6.67 -5.11
CA GLU A 249 -24.42 6.01 -4.14
C GLU A 249 -23.89 4.61 -3.81
N LEU A 250 -23.49 3.84 -4.82
CA LEU A 250 -22.80 2.57 -4.63
C LEU A 250 -21.52 2.72 -3.80
N GLY A 251 -20.69 3.72 -4.11
CA GLY A 251 -19.49 4.00 -3.32
C GLY A 251 -19.78 4.41 -1.87
N THR A 252 -20.97 4.95 -1.59
CA THR A 252 -21.40 5.28 -0.22
C THR A 252 -21.77 4.01 0.54
N VAL A 253 -22.47 3.09 -0.10
CA VAL A 253 -22.76 1.76 0.47
C VAL A 253 -21.47 0.99 0.72
N ASP A 254 -20.53 0.96 -0.23
CA ASP A 254 -19.26 0.25 -0.08
C ASP A 254 -18.43 0.80 1.11
N ARG A 255 -18.42 2.12 1.31
CA ARG A 255 -17.78 2.74 2.49
C ARG A 255 -18.49 2.37 3.79
N ALA A 256 -19.82 2.36 3.80
CA ALA A 256 -20.59 1.97 4.98
C ALA A 256 -20.36 0.50 5.35
N VAL A 257 -20.29 -0.39 4.35
CA VAL A 257 -19.95 -1.81 4.54
C VAL A 257 -18.56 -1.97 5.16
N ARG A 258 -17.55 -1.28 4.62
CA ARG A 258 -16.20 -1.31 5.18
C ARG A 258 -16.15 -0.78 6.61
N SER A 259 -16.79 0.36 6.86
CA SER A 259 -16.85 0.95 8.20
C SER A 259 -17.53 0.01 9.19
N ALA A 260 -18.62 -0.66 8.79
CA ALA A 260 -19.28 -1.66 9.64
C ALA A 260 -18.35 -2.84 9.96
N LYS A 261 -17.59 -3.36 8.98
CA LYS A 261 -16.59 -4.41 9.20
C LYS A 261 -15.54 -3.99 10.23
N GLU A 262 -15.02 -2.78 10.11
CA GLU A 262 -13.96 -2.25 10.98
C GLU A 262 -14.51 -2.03 12.41
N ILE A 263 -15.69 -1.43 12.54
CA ILE A 263 -16.36 -1.24 13.84
C ILE A 263 -16.63 -2.58 14.54
N LEU A 264 -17.02 -3.62 13.80
CA LEU A 264 -17.26 -4.95 14.37
C LEU A 264 -15.98 -5.63 14.88
N SER A 265 -14.80 -5.13 14.52
CA SER A 265 -13.52 -5.61 15.07
C SER A 265 -13.19 -4.98 16.43
N GLU A 266 -13.90 -3.90 16.81
CA GLU A 266 -13.74 -3.21 18.10
C GLU A 266 -14.82 -3.59 19.13
N ALA A 267 -15.86 -4.30 18.70
CA ALA A 267 -17.02 -4.70 19.51
C ALA A 267 -16.77 -6.00 20.31
#